data_AF-M3H6J1-F1
#
_entry.id   AF-M3H6J1-F1
#
_cell.length_a   1.000
_cell.length_b   1.000
_cell.length_c   1.000
_cell.angle_alpha   90.00
_cell.angle_beta   90.00
_cell.angle_gamma   90.00
#
_symmetry.space_group_name_H-M   'P 1'
#
loop_
_entity.id
_entity.type
_entity.pdbx_description
1 polymer ?
#
loop_
_entity_poly.entity_id
_entity_poly.type
_entity_poly.pdbx_seq_one_letter_code
_entity_poly.pdbx_strand_id
1 'polypeptide(L)' 'MDSDSLNGVEFLDSISSISKEEWNRISDPKSPFLEYDFLRSLEVSGCIGPSTSWIQKYCVLWKENRFSAMIPFF' A
#
# COMPACT_ATOMS: atom_id res chain seq x y z
N MET A 1 20.06 8.11 -23.35
CA MET A 1 18.84 7.28 -23.36
C MET A 1 18.33 7.34 -21.94
N ASP A 2 17.57 8.38 -21.64
CA ASP A 2 16.94 8.53 -20.33
C ASP A 2 15.83 7.49 -20.27
N SER A 3 16.07 6.42 -19.51
CA SER A 3 15.02 5.49 -19.13
C SER A 3 14.00 6.28 -18.32
N ASP A 4 12.76 6.38 -18.81
CA ASP A 4 11.66 7.01 -18.09
C ASP A 4 11.56 6.40 -16.69
N SER A 5 12.04 7.15 -15.71
CA SER A 5 12.02 6.74 -14.32
C SER A 5 10.65 7.09 -13.75
N LEU A 6 9.94 6.09 -13.25
CA LEU A 6 8.66 6.21 -12.60
C LEU A 6 8.78 7.16 -11.40
N ASN A 7 8.15 8.32 -11.55
CA ASN A 7 8.03 9.35 -10.55
C ASN A 7 6.57 9.79 -10.51
N GLY A 8 5.88 9.60 -9.39
CA GLY A 8 4.48 9.97 -9.29
C GLY A 8 3.73 9.31 -8.16
N VAL A 9 2.46 9.69 -8.04
CA VAL A 9 1.52 9.14 -7.07
C VAL A 9 0.58 8.17 -7.79
N GLU A 10 0.36 7.01 -7.18
CA GLU A 10 -0.56 5.98 -7.66
C GLU A 10 -1.52 5.59 -6.53
N PHE A 11 -2.74 5.17 -6.90
CA PHE A 11 -3.71 4.62 -5.97
C PHE A 11 -3.92 3.14 -6.26
N LEU A 12 -3.69 2.31 -5.26
CA LEU A 12 -3.87 0.86 -5.34
C LEU A 12 -5.15 0.44 -4.64
N ASP A 13 -5.80 -0.58 -5.17
CA ASP A 13 -7.08 -1.10 -4.68
C ASP A 13 -6.92 -2.24 -3.67
N SER A 14 -5.70 -2.77 -3.55
CA SER A 14 -5.35 -3.82 -2.60
C SER A 14 -3.91 -3.69 -2.19
N ILE A 15 -3.61 -4.02 -0.93
CA ILE A 15 -2.24 -4.11 -0.45
C ILE A 15 -1.45 -5.21 -1.18
N SER A 16 -2.14 -6.19 -1.76
CA SER A 16 -1.51 -7.25 -2.57
C SER A 16 -0.91 -6.74 -3.88
N SER A 17 -1.22 -5.51 -4.30
CA SER A 17 -0.58 -4.84 -5.44
C SER A 17 0.88 -4.47 -5.17
N ILE A 18 1.33 -4.48 -3.91
CA ILE A 18 2.73 -4.30 -3.51
C ILE A 18 3.22 -5.53 -2.74
N SER A 19 4.48 -5.90 -2.94
CA SER A 19 5.08 -7.00 -2.18
C SER A 19 5.20 -6.67 -0.69
N LYS A 20 5.06 -7.69 0.17
CA LYS A 20 5.25 -7.53 1.61
C LYS A 20 6.62 -6.97 1.94
N GLU A 21 7.63 -7.40 1.20
CA GLU A 21 9.03 -6.99 1.35
C GLU A 21 9.21 -5.50 1.04
N GLU A 22 8.57 -4.98 -0.02
CA GLU A 22 8.63 -3.55 -0.34
C GLU A 22 7.85 -2.70 0.66
N TRP A 23 6.68 -3.16 1.08
CA TRP A 23 5.87 -2.51 2.10
C TRP A 23 6.64 -2.39 3.43
N ASN A 24 7.17 -3.51 3.90
CA ASN A 24 7.90 -3.61 5.16
C ASN A 24 9.22 -2.83 5.17
N ARG A 25 9.77 -2.50 3.99
CA ARG A 25 10.98 -1.68 3.88
C ARG A 25 10.77 -0.25 4.37
N ILE A 26 9.56 0.29 4.23
CA ILE A 26 9.25 1.68 4.58
C ILE A 26 8.24 1.81 5.73
N SER A 27 7.48 0.75 6.04
CA SER A 27 6.57 0.76 7.19
C SER A 27 7.35 0.90 8.50
N ASP A 28 6.87 1.75 9.41
CA ASP A 28 7.41 1.78 10.78
C ASP A 28 6.96 0.49 11.51
N PRO A 29 7.88 -0.38 11.96
CA PRO A 29 7.54 -1.59 12.70
C PRO A 29 6.87 -1.31 14.06
N LYS A 30 6.85 -0.05 14.53
CA LYS A 30 6.10 0.36 15.73
C LYS A 30 4.67 0.80 15.43
N SER A 31 4.25 0.81 14.17
CA SER A 31 2.92 1.21 13.74
C SER A 31 2.10 -0.03 13.34
N PRO A 32 1.38 -0.66 14.28
CA PRO A 32 0.70 -1.94 14.01
C PRO A 32 -0.37 -1.83 12.92
N PHE A 33 -0.97 -0.65 12.75
CA PHE A 33 -1.97 -0.40 11.70
C PHE A 33 -1.37 -0.20 10.31
N LEU A 34 -0.04 -0.12 10.21
CA LEU A 34 0.69 -0.10 8.94
C LEU A 34 1.36 -1.44 8.62
N GLU A 35 1.21 -2.46 9.46
CA GLU A 35 1.76 -3.79 9.17
C GLU A 35 1.06 -4.41 7.95
N TYR A 36 1.85 -4.97 7.03
CA TYR A 36 1.31 -5.59 5.82
C TYR A 36 0.30 -6.69 6.14
N ASP A 37 0.62 -7.56 7.10
CA ASP A 37 -0.25 -8.68 7.46
C ASP A 37 -1.55 -8.21 8.12
N PHE A 38 -1.51 -7.11 8.89
CA PHE A 38 -2.71 -6.52 9.47
C PHE A 38 -3.67 -6.02 8.38
N LEU A 39 -3.18 -5.19 7.47
CA LEU A 39 -3.96 -4.62 6.38
C LEU A 39 -4.49 -5.71 5.43
N ARG A 40 -3.65 -6.68 5.08
CA ARG A 40 -4.07 -7.84 4.27
C ARG A 40 -5.11 -8.69 4.98
N SER A 41 -5.01 -8.84 6.30
CA SER A 41 -6.01 -9.57 7.08
C SER A 41 -7.36 -8.88 7.05
N LEU A 42 -7.42 -7.53 7.09
CA LEU A 42 -8.67 -6.79 6.95
C LEU A 42 -9.33 -7.01 5.59
N GLU A 43 -8.54 -7.01 4.50
CA GLU A 43 -9.05 -7.27 3.15
C GLU A 43 -9.57 -8.71 3.00
N VAL A 44 -8.77 -9.70 3.42
CA VAL A 44 -9.09 -11.13 3.24
C VAL A 44 -10.24 -11.58 4.14
N SER A 45 -10.37 -11.01 5.34
CA SER A 45 -11.47 -11.33 6.25
C SER A 45 -12.81 -10.70 5.84
N GLY A 46 -12.81 -9.75 4.89
CA GLY A 46 -13.98 -8.97 4.53
C GLY A 46 -14.39 -7.91 5.57
N CYS A 47 -13.49 -7.57 6.50
CA CYS A 47 -13.70 -6.44 7.42
C CYS A 47 -13.76 -5.11 6.66
N ILE A 48 -13.05 -5.02 5.53
CA ILE A 48 -13.08 -3.91 4.57
C ILE A 48 -13.28 -4.46 3.16
N GLY A 49 -13.76 -3.62 2.24
CA GLY A 49 -13.94 -3.96 0.83
C GLY A 49 -15.34 -3.68 0.29
N PRO A 50 -15.66 -4.12 -0.93
CA PRO A 50 -16.88 -3.73 -1.65
C PRO A 50 -18.21 -4.11 -0.96
N SER A 51 -18.18 -5.06 -0.03
CA SER A 51 -19.34 -5.48 0.78
C SER A 51 -19.54 -4.66 2.06
N THR A 52 -18.70 -3.66 2.32
CA THR A 52 -18.78 -2.80 3.50
C THR A 52 -18.83 -1.32 3.09
N SER A 53 -19.06 -0.43 4.04
CA SER A 53 -18.94 1.02 3.83
C SER A 53 -17.49 1.55 3.93
N TRP A 54 -16.52 0.65 4.12
CA TRP A 54 -15.11 0.96 4.28
C TRP A 54 -14.33 0.31 3.14
N ILE A 55 -13.97 1.11 2.13
CA ILE A 55 -13.30 0.62 0.92
C ILE A 55 -11.84 1.06 0.99
N GLN A 56 -10.94 0.08 1.08
CA GLN A 56 -9.52 0.35 1.12
C GLN A 56 -9.00 0.98 -0.17
N LYS A 57 -8.08 1.91 0.01
CA LYS A 57 -7.18 2.43 -1.01
C LYS A 57 -5.81 2.66 -0.39
N TYR A 58 -4.78 2.53 -1.21
CA TYR A 58 -3.41 2.83 -0.81
C TYR A 58 -2.83 3.87 -1.75
N CYS A 59 -2.58 5.06 -1.24
CA CYS A 59 -1.87 6.11 -1.96
C CYS A 59 -0.38 5.84 -1.83
N VAL A 60 0.33 5.69 -2.94
CA VAL A 60 1.75 5.34 -2.97
C VAL A 60 2.54 6.34 -3.78
N LEU A 61 3.77 6.62 -3.34
CA LEU A 61 4.70 7.49 -4.04
C LEU A 61 5.85 6.68 -4.62
N TRP A 62 6.01 6.77 -5.93
CA TRP A 62 7.18 6.30 -6.66
C TRP A 62 8.14 7.47 -6.86
N LYS A 63 9.41 7.25 -6.54
CA LYS A 63 10.50 8.17 -6.82
C LYS A 63 11.66 7.37 -7.40
N GLU A 64 12.08 7.68 -8.62
CA GLU A 64 13.17 6.98 -9.31
C GLU A 64 12.96 5.44 -9.34
N ASN A 65 11.78 4.98 -9.75
CA ASN A 65 11.36 3.56 -9.71
C ASN A 65 11.31 2.92 -8.30
N ARG A 66 11.47 3.69 -7.22
CA ARG A 66 11.45 3.17 -5.87
C ARG A 66 10.17 3.56 -5.14
N PHE A 67 9.52 2.55 -4.55
CA PHE A 67 8.46 2.74 -3.57
C PHE A 67 8.99 3.50 -2.36
N SER A 68 8.54 4.74 -2.19
CA SER A 68 9.18 5.71 -1.30
C SER A 68 8.28 6.25 -0.19
N ALA A 69 6.97 6.24 -0.37
CA ALA A 69 6.00 6.59 0.68
C ALA A 69 4.66 5.91 0.43
N MET A 70 3.87 5.77 1.48
CA MET A 70 2.54 5.16 1.42
C MET A 70 1.59 5.75 2.46
N ILE A 71 0.31 5.80 2.12
CA ILE A 71 -0.79 6.15 3.01
C ILE A 71 -1.95 5.18 2.74
N PRO A 72 -2.27 4.26 3.65
CA PRO A 72 -3.54 3.56 3.65
C PRO A 72 -4.69 4.50 4.03
N PHE A 73 -5.83 4.36 3.38
CA PHE A 73 -7.08 5.04 3.75
C PHE A 73 -8.29 4.18 3.39
N PHE A 74 -9.39 4.35 4.14
CA PHE A 74 -10.56 3.48 4.15
C PHE A 74 -11.86 4.30 4.14
#